data_AF-A0A923D7C0-F1
#
_entry.id   AF-A0A923D7C0-F1
#
_cell.length_a   1.000
_cell.length_b   1.000
_cell.length_c   1.000
_cell.angle_alpha   90.00
_cell.angle_beta   90.00
_cell.angle_gamma   90.00
#
_symmetry.space_group_name_H-M   'P 1'
#
loop_
_entity.id
_entity.type
_entity.pdbx_description
1 polymer ?
#
loop_
_entity_poly.entity_id
_entity_poly.type
_entity_poly.pdbx_seq_one_letter_code
_entity_poly.pdbx_strand_id
1 'polypeptide(L)' 'MNADPLEILWDGLLSRDPERIRATYSGLDPESQQVVIEHLLRMTREDGWHPEQIQSAQTALDTLNSEHSNAD' A
#
# COMPACT_ATOMS: atom_id res chain seq x y z
N MET A 1 23.00 1.05 -9.10
CA MET A 1 21.70 1.64 -9.49
C MET A 1 21.15 2.33 -8.25
N ASN A 2 20.86 3.63 -8.32
CA ASN A 2 20.18 4.34 -7.23
C ASN A 2 18.68 4.23 -7.54
N ALA A 3 17.99 3.28 -6.93
CA ALA A 3 16.53 3.24 -7.02
C ALA A 3 15.97 4.46 -6.26
N ASP A 4 14.96 5.11 -6.84
CA ASP A 4 14.28 6.23 -6.19
C ASP A 4 13.61 5.71 -4.91
N PRO A 5 13.78 6.36 -3.75
CA PRO A 5 13.10 5.99 -2.52
C PRO A 5 11.57 5.82 -2.68
N LEU A 6 10.95 6.62 -3.55
CA LEU A 6 9.52 6.51 -3.86
C LEU A 6 9.20 5.25 -4.67
N GLU A 7 10.07 4.87 -5.60
CA GLU A 7 9.90 3.64 -6.38
C GLU A 7 9.99 2.41 -5.48
N ILE A 8 10.94 2.39 -4.54
CA ILE A 8 11.09 1.32 -3.55
C ILE A 8 9.83 1.23 -2.66
N LEU A 9 9.32 2.39 -2.22
CA LEU A 9 8.10 2.47 -1.41
C LEU A 9 6.91 1.86 -2.14
N TRP A 10 6.65 2.29 -3.38
CA TRP A 10 5.51 1.80 -4.14
C TRP A 10 5.67 0.34 -4.57
N ASP A 11 6.89 -0.11 -4.89
CA ASP A 11 7.18 -1.52 -5.17
C ASP A 11 6.91 -2.40 -3.94
N GLY A 12 7.23 -1.92 -2.74
CA GLY A 12 6.89 -2.59 -1.48
C GLY A 12 5.38 -2.68 -1.24
N LEU A 13 4.67 -1.55 -1.35
CA LEU A 13 3.24 -1.44 -1.09
C LEU A 13 2.38 -2.16 -2.14
N LEU A 14 2.79 -2.19 -3.40
CA LEU A 14 2.03 -2.80 -4.49
C LEU A 14 2.50 -4.21 -4.85
N SER A 15 3.41 -4.78 -4.06
CA SER A 15 4.00 -6.12 -4.25
C SER A 15 3.00 -7.28 -4.19
N ARG A 16 1.80 -7.05 -3.61
CA ARG A 16 0.82 -8.10 -3.25
C ARG A 16 1.34 -9.12 -2.23
N ASP A 17 2.49 -8.85 -1.61
CA ASP A 17 3.05 -9.65 -0.53
C ASP A 17 2.67 -9.02 0.82
N PRO A 18 1.80 -9.66 1.62
CA PRO A 18 1.35 -9.11 2.90
C PRO A 18 2.48 -8.78 3.88
N GLU A 19 3.57 -9.54 3.91
CA GLU A 19 4.70 -9.26 4.81
C GLU A 19 5.44 -8.02 4.36
N ARG A 20 5.71 -7.92 3.05
CA ARG A 20 6.40 -6.78 2.45
C ARG A 20 5.57 -5.49 2.56
N ILE A 21 4.26 -5.57 2.37
CA ILE A 21 3.33 -4.45 2.51
C ILE A 21 3.38 -3.90 3.94
N ARG A 22 3.25 -4.77 4.94
CA ARG A 22 3.31 -4.37 6.37
C ARG A 22 4.66 -3.77 6.74
N ALA A 23 5.75 -4.42 6.37
CA ALA A 23 7.10 -3.93 6.64
C ALA A 23 7.31 -2.54 6.03
N THR A 24 6.89 -2.35 4.78
CA THR A 24 6.99 -1.07 4.08
C THR A 24 6.14 0.01 4.75
N TYR A 25 4.88 -0.29 5.08
CA TYR A 25 3.95 0.66 5.68
C TYR A 25 4.32 1.04 7.11
N SER A 26 4.76 0.07 7.93
CA SER A 26 5.18 0.30 9.31
C SER A 26 6.47 1.13 9.43
N GLY A 27 7.29 1.18 8.38
CA GLY A 27 8.47 2.03 8.31
C GLY A 27 8.19 3.51 8.00
N LEU A 28 6.95 3.85 7.64
CA LEU A 28 6.52 5.22 7.38
C LEU A 28 6.12 5.94 8.68
N ASP A 29 6.29 7.25 8.72
CA ASP A 29 5.71 8.09 9.77
C ASP A 29 4.17 8.18 9.62
N PRO A 30 3.43 8.57 10.68
CA PRO A 30 1.97 8.58 10.66
C PRO A 30 1.34 9.47 9.57
N GLU A 31 1.99 10.58 9.19
CA GLU A 31 1.49 11.46 8.12
C GLU A 31 1.63 10.75 6.77
N SER A 32 2.80 10.18 6.50
CA SER A 32 3.07 9.38 5.31
C SER A 32 2.15 8.15 5.21
N GLN A 33 1.87 7.48 6.33
CA GLN A 33 0.93 6.37 6.40
C GLN A 33 -0.48 6.77 5.96
N GLN A 34 -0.97 7.93 6.40
CA GLN A 34 -2.27 8.43 5.98
C GLN A 34 -2.28 8.75 4.47
N VAL A 35 -1.25 9.42 3.97
CA VAL A 35 -1.11 9.74 2.54
C VAL A 35 -1.12 8.47 1.68
N VAL A 36 -0.45 7.41 2.12
CA VAL A 36 -0.44 6.12 1.42
C VAL A 36 -1.84 5.50 1.38
N ILE A 37 -2.56 5.45 2.51
CA ILE A 37 -3.92 4.90 2.54
C ILE A 37 -4.86 5.68 1.61
N GLU A 38 -4.80 7.02 1.65
CA GLU A 38 -5.59 7.86 0.75
C GLU A 38 -5.26 7.57 -0.72
N HIS A 39 -3.98 7.38 -1.06
CA HIS A 39 -3.57 7.06 -2.42
C HIS A 39 -4.07 5.69 -2.87
N LEU A 40 -3.93 4.65 -2.05
CA LEU A 40 -4.44 3.31 -2.35
C LEU A 40 -5.97 3.31 -2.54
N LEU A 41 -6.70 4.10 -1.76
CA LEU A 41 -8.13 4.29 -1.93
C LEU A 41 -8.48 4.98 -3.25
N ARG A 42 -7.68 5.95 -3.71
CA ARG A 42 -7.88 6.57 -5.03
C ARG A 42 -7.64 5.57 -6.15
N MET A 43 -6.57 4.77 -6.06
CA MET A 43 -6.27 3.72 -7.04
C MET A 43 -7.41 2.72 -7.22
N THR A 44 -8.17 2.42 -6.17
CA THR A 44 -9.29 1.46 -6.22
C THR A 44 -10.64 2.06 -6.60
N ARG A 45 -10.79 3.39 -6.55
CA ARG A 45 -12.07 4.09 -6.73
C ARG A 45 -12.14 4.97 -7.96
N GLU A 46 -11.00 5.52 -8.38
CA GLU A 46 -10.93 6.42 -9.53
C GLU A 46 -10.76 5.62 -10.82
N ASP A 47 -11.32 6.13 -11.91
CA ASP A 47 -11.12 5.56 -13.23
C ASP A 47 -9.72 5.89 -13.77
N GLY A 48 -9.23 5.07 -14.70
CA GLY A 48 -7.95 5.31 -15.40
C GLY A 48 -6.75 4.53 -14.85
N TRP A 49 -6.92 3.79 -13.76
CA TRP A 49 -5.93 2.85 -13.26
C TRP A 49 -5.98 1.52 -14.01
N HIS A 50 -4.82 0.90 -14.20
CA HIS A 50 -4.77 -0.43 -14.81
C HIS A 50 -5.35 -1.49 -13.86
N PRO A 51 -6.03 -2.53 -14.36
CA PRO A 51 -6.60 -3.59 -13.50
C PRO A 51 -5.59 -4.23 -12.54
N GLU A 52 -4.33 -4.36 -12.96
CA GLU A 52 -3.26 -4.89 -12.11
C GLU A 52 -2.91 -3.97 -10.94
N GLN A 53 -2.94 -2.65 -11.17
CA GLN A 53 -2.68 -1.65 -10.13
C GLN A 53 -3.83 -1.60 -9.12
N ILE A 54 -5.07 -1.66 -9.61
CA ILE A 54 -6.27 -1.75 -8.76
C ILE A 54 -6.17 -2.99 -7.86
N GLN A 55 -5.84 -4.14 -8.44
CA GLN A 55 -5.69 -5.39 -7.68
C GLN A 55 -4.58 -5.29 -6.64
N SER A 56 -3.41 -4.73 -6.98
CA SER A 56 -2.34 -4.52 -6.01
C SER A 56 -2.75 -3.57 -4.88
N ALA A 57 -3.43 -2.47 -5.20
CA ALA A 57 -3.89 -1.51 -4.21
C ALA A 57 -4.95 -2.11 -3.27
N GLN A 58 -5.86 -2.93 -3.81
CA GLN A 58 -6.84 -3.64 -3.00
C GLN A 58 -6.17 -4.63 -2.03
N THR A 59 -5.20 -5.43 -2.51
CA THR A 59 -4.44 -6.33 -1.63
C THR A 59 -3.70 -5.57 -0.52
N ALA A 60 -3.15 -4.40 -0.83
CA ALA A 60 -2.51 -3.55 0.17
C ALA A 60 -3.52 -3.08 1.23
N LEU A 61 -4.66 -2.52 0.81
CA LEU A 61 -5.72 -2.08 1.73
C LEU A 61 -6.25 -3.23 2.60
N ASP A 62 -6.50 -4.40 2.01
CA ASP A 62 -7.00 -5.57 2.75
C ASP A 62 -5.99 -6.04 3.79
N THR A 63 -4.70 -6.06 3.44
CA THR A 63 -3.61 -6.42 4.35
C THR A 63 -3.55 -5.45 5.53
N LEU A 64 -3.61 -4.14 5.26
CA LEU A 64 -3.49 -3.11 6.28
C LEU A 64 -4.74 -3.05 7.18
N ASN A 65 -5.93 -3.29 6.64
CA ASN A 65 -7.18 -3.34 7.41
C ASN A 65 -7.29 -4.60 8.28
N SER A 66 -6.73 -5.73 7.85
CA SER A 66 -6.79 -6.99 8.60
C SER A 66 -5.98 -6.93 9.90
N GLU A 67 -4.91 -6.12 9.97
CA GLU A 67 -4.13 -5.92 11.20
C GLU A 67 -4.91 -5.12 12.26
N HIS A 68 -5.83 -4.24 11.84
CA HIS A 68 -6.68 -3.50 12.78
C HIS A 68 -7.77 -4.37 13.44
N SER A 69 -8.06 -5.56 12.89
CA SER A 69 -9.10 -6.48 13.40
C SER A 69 -8.55 -7.66 14.22
N ASN A 70 -7.24 -7.70 14.50
CA ASN A 70 -6.62 -8.76 15.29
C ASN A 70 -6.20 -8.21 16.67
N ALA A 71 -7.19 -7.66 17.38
CA ALA A 71 -7.08 -7.20 18.76
C ALA A 71 -8.43 -7.43 19.48
N ASP A 72 -8.89 -8.68 19.51
CA ASP A 72 -9.96 -9.18 20.39
C ASP A 72 -9.42 -10.35 21.22
#